data_AF-A0A661GSA2-F1
#
_entry.id   AF-A0A661GSA2-F1
#
_cell.length_a   1.000
_cell.length_b   1.000
_cell.length_c   1.000
_cell.angle_alpha   90.00
_cell.angle_beta   90.00
_cell.angle_gamma   90.00
#
_symmetry.space_group_name_H-M   'P 1'
#
loop_
_entity.id
_entity.type
_entity.pdbx_description
1 polymer ?
#
loop_
_entity_poly.entity_id
_entity_poly.type
_entity_poly.pdbx_seq_one_letter_code
_entity_poly.pdbx_strand_id
1 'polypeptide(L)'
;MRFNPHIFAKYFSDNLATTVPHEVAHYVSDCLYGLAKIRPHGEEWRKIMGVFKADDSRTADYDLSGIPTRRQRYFDYRCVCQGHRLSSRRHNKLARGEVNYHCRQCGESLNFVAACQAAP
;
A
#
# COMPACT_ATOMS: atom_id res chain seq x y z
N MET A 1 8.90 9.10 -7.92
CA MET A 1 7.49 9.44 -8.16
C MET A 1 6.87 8.43 -9.11
N ARG A 2 5.66 7.91 -8.83
CA ARG A 2 4.90 7.02 -9.72
C ARG A 2 3.41 7.29 -9.56
N PHE A 3 2.67 7.26 -10.65
CA PHE A 3 1.22 7.44 -10.66
C PHE A 3 0.52 6.14 -11.09
N ASN A 4 -0.68 5.89 -10.59
CA ASN A 4 -1.53 4.83 -11.13
C ASN A 4 -2.14 5.33 -12.46
N PRO A 5 -1.77 4.76 -13.62
CA PRO A 5 -2.18 5.31 -14.91
C PRO A 5 -3.70 5.26 -15.13
N HIS A 6 -4.41 4.28 -14.56
CA HIS A 6 -5.86 4.18 -14.72
C HIS A 6 -6.61 5.20 -13.87
N ILE A 7 -6.19 5.41 -12.62
CA ILE A 7 -6.77 6.45 -11.75
C ILE A 7 -6.47 7.82 -12.34
N PHE A 8 -5.23 8.05 -12.79
CA PHE A 8 -4.81 9.32 -13.37
C PHE A 8 -5.56 9.64 -14.67
N ALA A 9 -5.82 8.64 -15.52
CA ALA A 9 -6.62 8.83 -16.72
C ALA A 9 -8.10 9.12 -16.40
N LYS A 10 -8.70 8.42 -15.43
CA LYS A 10 -10.13 8.59 -15.06
C LYS A 10 -10.37 9.91 -14.32
N TYR A 11 -9.43 10.35 -13.49
CA TYR A 11 -9.54 11.54 -12.63
C TYR A 11 -8.43 12.55 -12.89
N PHE A 12 -8.16 12.86 -14.17
CA PHE A 12 -7.01 13.65 -14.58
C PHE A 12 -6.94 15.03 -13.92
N SER A 13 -8.01 15.82 -14.02
CA SER A 13 -8.03 17.18 -13.46
C SER A 13 -7.82 17.20 -11.94
N ASP A 14 -8.43 16.24 -11.24
CA ASP A 14 -8.27 16.11 -9.80
C ASP A 14 -6.83 15.71 -9.46
N ASN A 15 -6.27 14.70 -10.14
CA ASN A 15 -4.88 14.29 -9.93
C ASN A 15 -3.88 15.42 -10.23
N LEU A 16 -4.14 16.27 -11.24
CA LEU A 16 -3.33 17.45 -11.50
C LEU A 16 -3.40 18.48 -10.36
N ALA A 17 -4.56 18.62 -9.73
CA ALA A 17 -4.76 19.56 -8.62
C ALA A 17 -4.31 19.00 -7.26
N THR A 18 -4.27 17.68 -7.08
CA THR A 18 -4.03 17.03 -5.78
C THR A 18 -2.79 16.12 -5.82
N THR A 19 -2.85 14.99 -6.53
CA THR A 19 -1.80 13.96 -6.55
C THR A 19 -0.45 14.48 -7.09
N VAL A 20 -0.46 15.30 -8.13
CA VAL A 20 0.77 15.87 -8.69
C VAL A 20 1.44 16.81 -7.68
N PRO A 21 0.75 17.84 -7.14
CA PRO A 21 1.30 18.65 -6.06
C PRO A 21 1.78 17.82 -4.85
N HIS A 22 1.02 16.79 -4.47
CA HIS A 22 1.37 15.91 -3.35
C HIS A 22 2.73 15.23 -3.54
N GLU A 23 2.91 14.59 -4.70
CA GLU A 23 4.15 13.88 -5.02
C GLU A 23 5.31 14.85 -5.26
N VAL A 24 5.06 15.99 -5.91
CA VAL A 24 6.07 17.05 -6.10
C VAL A 24 6.49 17.64 -4.75
N ALA A 25 5.57 17.80 -3.80
CA ALA A 25 5.89 18.29 -2.48
C ALA A 25 6.80 17.31 -1.71
N HIS A 26 6.64 15.99 -1.88
CA HIS A 26 7.61 15.02 -1.33
C HIS A 26 9.00 15.22 -1.93
N TYR A 27 9.08 15.37 -3.25
CA TYR A 27 10.34 15.61 -3.94
C TYR A 27 11.03 16.89 -3.47
N VAL A 28 10.31 18.01 -3.42
CA VAL A 28 10.84 19.29 -2.93
C VAL A 28 11.25 19.20 -1.46
N SER A 29 10.46 18.51 -0.62
CA SER A 29 10.80 18.30 0.79
C SER A 29 12.11 17.53 0.96
N ASP A 30 12.35 16.50 0.12
CA ASP A 30 13.62 15.77 0.11
C ASP A 30 14.78 16.67 -0.31
N CYS A 31 14.62 17.44 -1.38
CA CYS A 31 15.66 18.35 -1.86
C CYS A 31 16.05 19.41 -0.83
N LEU A 32 15.10 19.93 -0.05
CA LEU A 32 15.35 21.01 0.91
C LEU A 32 15.80 20.51 2.28
N TYR A 33 15.23 19.39 2.75
CA TYR A 33 15.40 18.96 4.15
C TYR A 33 16.01 17.56 4.28
N GLY A 34 15.90 16.73 3.24
CA GLY A 34 16.27 15.31 3.26
C GLY A 34 15.24 14.46 3.99
N LEU A 35 14.68 13.44 3.33
CA LEU A 35 13.58 12.62 3.88
C LEU A 35 13.94 11.89 5.18
N ALA A 36 15.22 11.60 5.44
CA ALA A 36 15.65 10.97 6.69
C ALA A 36 15.50 11.89 7.92
N LYS A 37 15.36 13.20 7.71
CA LYS A 37 15.31 14.22 8.79
C LYS A 37 13.91 14.73 9.09
N ILE A 38 12.94 14.44 8.23
CA ILE A 38 11.58 14.96 8.34
C ILE A 38 10.56 13.83 8.33
N ARG A 39 9.35 14.12 8.83
CA ARG A 39 8.25 13.18 8.73
C ARG A 39 7.64 13.25 7.33
N PRO A 40 7.25 12.11 6.72
CA PRO A 40 6.37 12.12 5.56
C PRO A 40 5.12 12.93 5.88
N HIS A 41 4.76 13.87 5.00
CA HIS A 41 3.62 14.77 5.19
C HIS A 41 3.71 15.63 6.47
N GLY A 42 4.95 15.92 6.91
CA GLY A 42 5.26 16.78 8.06
C GLY A 42 4.98 18.27 7.83
N GLU A 43 5.45 19.12 8.74
CA GLU A 43 5.24 20.57 8.66
C GLU A 43 5.88 21.17 7.40
N GLU A 44 7.07 20.70 7.04
CA GLU A 44 7.82 21.11 5.85
C GLU A 44 7.02 20.82 4.58
N TRP A 45 6.49 19.60 4.48
CA TRP A 45 5.66 19.17 3.35
C TRP A 45 4.36 19.98 3.27
N ARG A 46 3.67 20.19 4.40
CA ARG A 46 2.43 20.99 4.43
C ARG A 46 2.66 22.45 4.02
N LYS A 47 3.80 23.04 4.42
CA LYS A 47 4.20 24.38 3.96
C LYS A 47 4.33 24.43 2.44
N ILE A 48 4.96 23.43 1.83
CA ILE A 48 5.10 23.34 0.37
C ILE A 48 3.73 23.16 -0.32
N MET A 49 2.86 22.29 0.21
CA MET A 49 1.48 22.15 -0.29
C MET A 49 0.71 23.47 -0.23
N GLY A 50 0.85 24.23 0.86
CA GLY A 50 0.27 25.56 0.99
C GLY A 50 0.77 26.56 -0.06
N VAL A 51 2.06 26.51 -0.41
CA VAL A 51 2.62 27.31 -1.52
C VAL A 51 2.01 26.91 -2.86
N PHE A 52 1.78 25.61 -3.08
CA PHE A 52 1.10 25.10 -4.26
C PHE A 52 -0.40 25.42 -4.29
N LYS A 53 -0.97 25.92 -3.18
CA LYS A 53 -2.41 26.10 -2.98
C LYS A 53 -3.20 24.80 -3.23
N ALA A 54 -2.58 23.67 -2.93
CA ALA A 54 -3.16 22.35 -3.08
C ALA A 54 -3.65 21.83 -1.72
N ASP A 55 -4.68 20.99 -1.75
CA ASP A 55 -5.17 20.28 -0.56
C ASP A 55 -4.09 19.34 -0.02
N ASP A 56 -3.80 19.45 1.28
CA ASP A 56 -2.78 18.66 1.97
C ASP A 56 -3.32 17.32 2.49
N SER A 57 -4.55 16.98 2.13
CA SER A 57 -5.17 15.67 2.34
C SER A 57 -4.28 14.54 1.83
N ARG A 58 -4.10 13.54 2.70
CA ARG A 58 -3.21 12.39 2.45
C ARG A 58 -3.88 11.28 1.65
N THR A 59 -5.21 11.30 1.59
CA THR A 59 -6.03 10.23 1.01
C THR A 59 -7.07 10.86 0.10
N ALA A 60 -7.26 10.26 -1.08
CA ALA A 60 -8.36 10.57 -1.97
C ALA A 60 -9.40 9.45 -1.91
N ASP A 61 -10.66 9.80 -2.13
CA ASP A 61 -11.76 8.86 -2.26
C ASP A 61 -12.21 8.82 -3.73
N TYR A 62 -11.79 7.78 -4.45
CA TYR A 62 -12.11 7.59 -5.86
C TYR A 62 -13.00 6.38 -6.05
N ASP A 63 -14.03 6.52 -6.90
CA ASP A 63 -14.75 5.37 -7.42
C ASP A 63 -13.84 4.53 -8.33
N LEU A 64 -13.55 3.31 -7.88
CA LEU A 64 -12.67 2.38 -8.58
C LEU A 64 -13.40 1.54 -9.65
N SER A 65 -14.69 1.81 -9.91
CA SER A 65 -15.45 1.11 -10.95
C SER A 65 -14.78 1.26 -12.31
N GLY A 66 -14.58 0.12 -12.99
CA GLY A 66 -13.89 0.06 -14.29
C GLY A 66 -12.37 0.19 -14.23
N ILE A 67 -11.77 0.39 -13.04
CA ILE A 67 -10.32 0.42 -12.87
C ILE A 67 -9.84 -1.01 -12.58
N PRO A 68 -8.82 -1.53 -13.31
CA PRO A 68 -8.24 -2.83 -12.98
C PRO A 68 -7.67 -2.81 -11.55
N THR A 69 -8.30 -3.55 -10.65
CA THR A 69 -7.82 -3.72 -9.28
C THR A 69 -7.06 -5.03 -9.16
N ARG A 70 -5.97 -5.00 -8.38
CA ARG A 70 -5.23 -6.22 -8.08
C ARG A 70 -6.06 -7.07 -7.14
N ARG A 71 -6.58 -8.20 -7.61
CA ARG A 71 -7.21 -9.20 -6.72
C ARG A 71 -6.15 -9.83 -5.84
N GLN A 72 -6.28 -9.65 -4.53
CA GLN A 72 -5.39 -10.30 -3.58
C GLN A 72 -5.63 -11.81 -3.61
N ARG A 73 -4.58 -12.59 -3.88
CA ARG A 73 -4.65 -14.05 -3.78
C ARG A 73 -4.31 -14.49 -2.36
N TYR A 74 -5.07 -15.45 -1.88
CA TYR A 74 -4.84 -16.09 -0.60
C TYR A 74 -4.42 -17.55 -0.77
N PHE A 75 -3.61 -17.99 0.18
CA PHE A 75 -3.04 -19.33 0.26
C PHE A 75 -3.45 -19.95 1.58
N ASP A 76 -3.88 -21.20 1.53
CA ASP A 76 -4.40 -21.87 2.70
C ASP A 76 -3.29 -22.58 3.46
N TYR A 77 -3.29 -22.37 4.76
CA TYR A 77 -2.35 -22.92 5.73
C TYR A 77 -3.13 -23.59 6.85
N ARG A 78 -2.50 -24.56 7.52
CA ARG A 78 -3.05 -25.18 8.73
C ARG A 78 -2.01 -25.29 9.82
N CYS A 79 -2.48 -25.21 11.06
CA CYS A 79 -1.77 -25.74 12.21
C CYS A 79 -2.58 -26.92 12.78
N VAL A 80 -2.19 -27.39 13.96
CA VAL A 80 -2.91 -28.48 14.67
C VAL A 80 -4.30 -28.06 15.15
N CYS A 81 -4.55 -26.77 15.36
CA CYS A 81 -5.81 -26.30 15.95
C CYS A 81 -6.80 -25.70 14.95
N GLN A 82 -6.35 -25.17 13.80
CA GLN A 82 -7.23 -24.50 12.82
C GLN A 82 -6.58 -24.26 11.44
N GLY A 83 -7.40 -23.81 10.48
CA GLY A 83 -6.98 -23.29 9.18
C GLY A 83 -6.73 -21.78 9.19
N HIS A 84 -5.87 -21.31 8.29
CA HIS A 84 -5.47 -19.92 8.14
C HIS A 84 -5.36 -19.54 6.66
N ARG A 85 -5.63 -18.26 6.35
CA ARG A 85 -5.41 -17.71 5.01
C ARG A 85 -4.29 -16.68 5.04
N LEU A 86 -3.23 -16.94 4.28
CA LEU A 86 -2.11 -16.01 4.13
C LEU A 86 -2.21 -15.29 2.80
N SER A 87 -2.01 -13.96 2.80
CA SER A 87 -1.92 -13.20 1.55
C SER A 87 -0.70 -13.64 0.74
N SER A 88 -0.70 -13.37 -0.56
CA SER A 88 0.43 -13.72 -1.44
C SER A 88 1.76 -13.19 -0.93
N ARG A 89 1.77 -12.00 -0.29
CA ARG A 89 2.98 -11.44 0.31
C ARG A 89 3.50 -12.32 1.45
N ARG A 90 2.61 -12.75 2.35
CA ARG A 90 2.99 -13.60 3.50
C ARG A 90 3.42 -14.99 3.03
N HIS A 91 2.68 -15.59 2.11
CA HIS A 91 3.03 -16.87 1.49
C HIS A 91 4.43 -16.80 0.84
N ASN A 92 4.69 -15.80 0.01
CA ASN A 92 5.98 -15.65 -0.67
C ASN A 92 7.15 -15.44 0.29
N LYS A 93 6.96 -14.72 1.40
CA LYS A 93 8.01 -14.58 2.42
C LYS A 93 8.34 -15.92 3.08
N LEU A 94 7.33 -16.72 3.41
CA LEU A 94 7.52 -18.04 4.01
C LEU A 94 8.18 -19.00 3.01
N ALA A 95 7.73 -18.99 1.74
CA ALA A 95 8.32 -19.78 0.66
C ALA A 95 9.80 -19.43 0.39
N ARG A 96 10.22 -18.19 0.66
CA ARG A 96 11.63 -17.76 0.58
C ARG A 96 12.41 -17.94 1.88
N GLY A 97 11.81 -18.50 2.93
CA GLY A 97 12.47 -18.69 4.22
C GLY A 97 12.76 -17.39 4.99
N GLU A 98 12.17 -16.27 4.60
CA GLU A 98 12.40 -14.97 5.27
C GLU A 98 11.68 -14.89 6.62
N VAL A 99 10.59 -15.64 6.80
CA VAL A 99 9.72 -15.59 7.97
C VAL A 99 9.09 -16.94 8.25
N ASN A 100 8.90 -17.24 9.54
CA ASN A 100 8.09 -18.36 10.00
C ASN A 100 6.88 -17.82 10.76
N TYR A 101 5.68 -18.16 10.27
CA TYR A 101 4.44 -17.75 10.92
C TYR A 101 3.94 -18.82 11.87
N HIS A 102 3.45 -18.38 13.03
CA HIS A 102 2.91 -19.23 14.08
C HIS A 102 1.45 -18.88 14.34
N CYS A 103 0.68 -19.88 14.73
CA CYS A 103 -0.71 -19.71 15.14
C CYS A 103 -0.77 -18.93 16.46
N ARG A 104 -1.61 -17.88 16.53
CA ARG A 104 -1.78 -17.09 17.75
C ARG A 104 -2.49 -17.83 18.88
N GLN A 105 -3.15 -18.95 18.58
CA GLN A 105 -3.91 -19.73 19.55
C GLN A 105 -3.11 -20.87 20.13
N CYS A 106 -2.47 -21.69 19.31
CA CYS A 106 -1.69 -22.85 19.79
C CYS A 106 -0.17 -22.64 19.75
N GLY A 107 0.33 -21.54 19.17
CA GLY A 107 1.77 -21.29 19.02
C GLY A 107 2.46 -22.10 17.91
N GLU A 108 1.79 -23.12 17.35
CA GLU A 108 2.38 -24.01 16.35
C GLU A 108 2.62 -23.33 14.99
N SER A 109 3.61 -23.85 14.27
CA SER A 109 3.97 -23.37 12.93
C SER A 109 2.85 -23.60 11.91
N LEU A 110 2.69 -22.64 11.00
CA LEU A 110 1.73 -22.74 9.92
C LEU A 110 2.30 -23.54 8.74
N ASN A 111 1.64 -24.64 8.40
CA ASN A 111 2.01 -25.51 7.29
C ASN A 111 1.14 -25.21 6.07
N PHE A 112 1.76 -25.10 4.90
CA PHE A 112 1.05 -24.87 3.64
C PHE A 112 0.21 -26.10 3.27
N VAL A 113 -1.04 -25.89 2.85
CA VAL A 113 -1.96 -26.98 2.48
C VAL A 113 -2.13 -27.02 0.97
N ALA A 114 -2.64 -25.94 0.38
CA ALA A 114 -2.87 -25.84 -1.06
C ALA A 114 -2.96 -24.39 -1.50
N ALA A 115 -2.73 -24.17 -2.79
CA ALA A 115 -3.00 -22.88 -3.39
C ALA A 115 -4.50 -22.74 -3.71
N CYS A 116 -4.97 -21.51 -3.52
CA CYS A 116 -5.93 -20.81 -4.37
C CYS A 116 -7.39 -20.74 -3.89
N GLN A 117 -7.76 -19.53 -3.46
CA GLN A 117 -8.97 -18.85 -3.93
C GLN A 117 -8.63 -17.39 -4.20
N ALA A 118 -9.05 -16.85 -5.35
CA ALA A 118 -9.22 -15.41 -5.46
C ALA A 118 -10.24 -14.98 -4.40
N ALA A 119 -10.00 -13.87 -3.70
CA ALA A 119 -11.09 -13.27 -2.93
C ALA A 119 -12.27 -13.00 -3.88
N PRO A 120 -13.53 -13.19 -3.45
CA PRO A 120 -14.68 -12.72 -4.22
C PRO A 120 -14.51 -11.24 -4.58
#